data_AF-A0A524P0D3-F1
#
_entry.id   AF-A0A524P0D3-F1
#
_cell.length_a   1.000
_cell.length_b   1.000
_cell.length_c   1.000
_cell.angle_alpha   90.00
_cell.angle_beta   90.00
_cell.angle_gamma   90.00
#
_symmetry.space_group_name_H-M   'P 1'
#
loop_
_entity.id
_entity.type
_entity.pdbx_description
1 polymer ?
#
loop_
_entity_poly.entity_id
_entity_poly.type
_entity_poly.pdbx_seq_one_letter_code
_entity_poly.pdbx_strand_id
1 'polypeptide(L)'
;MVVRKVPDDNRRSIDLYLTEKGQKRLDRLHSHQIAFLDQALKDVSEDEKKISTKVLRNILDYANAFPKDQLTRHFSTIHKINHN
;
A
#
# COMPACT_ATOMS: atom_id res chain seq x y z
N MET A 1 6.21 -13.71 -11.31
CA MET A 1 5.37 -14.87 -11.67
C MET A 1 5.09 -15.61 -10.38
N VAL A 2 3.82 -15.87 -10.10
CA VAL A 2 3.33 -16.50 -8.87
C VAL A 2 2.76 -17.87 -9.22
N VAL A 3 2.98 -18.85 -8.34
CA VAL A 3 2.34 -20.17 -8.37
C VAL A 3 1.09 -20.11 -7.48
N ARG A 4 0.04 -20.78 -7.91
CA ARG A 4 -1.20 -20.97 -7.15
C ARG A 4 -1.28 -22.43 -6.70
N LYS A 5 -1.55 -22.67 -5.42
CA LYS A 5 -1.87 -24.01 -4.90
C LYS A 5 -3.20 -23.95 -4.18
N VAL A 6 -4.04 -24.96 -4.39
CA VAL A 6 -5.26 -25.14 -3.59
C VAL A 6 -4.87 -26.05 -2.43
N PRO A 7 -4.98 -25.62 -1.17
CA PRO A 7 -4.61 -26.44 -0.04
C PRO A 7 -5.66 -27.54 0.20
N ASP A 8 -5.22 -28.67 0.73
CA ASP A 8 -6.05 -29.88 0.86
C ASP A 8 -7.14 -29.75 1.93
N ASP A 9 -6.93 -28.89 2.93
CA ASP A 9 -7.82 -28.64 4.06
C ASP A 9 -8.96 -27.66 3.71
N ASN A 10 -8.74 -26.75 2.76
CA ASN A 10 -9.73 -25.79 2.32
C ASN A 10 -9.67 -25.56 0.81
N ARG A 11 -10.49 -26.31 0.07
CA ARG A 11 -10.55 -26.21 -1.40
C ARG A 11 -11.13 -24.88 -1.93
N ARG A 12 -11.59 -23.98 -1.05
CA ARG A 12 -12.08 -22.64 -1.41
C ARG A 12 -11.01 -21.55 -1.29
N SER A 13 -9.85 -21.82 -0.70
CA SER A 13 -8.72 -20.91 -0.66
C SER A 13 -7.70 -21.21 -1.77
N ILE A 14 -6.86 -20.22 -2.07
CA ILE A 14 -5.74 -20.35 -2.99
C ILE A 14 -4.52 -19.73 -2.32
N ASP A 15 -3.50 -20.54 -2.14
CA ASP A 15 -2.20 -20.10 -1.65
C ASP A 15 -1.36 -19.60 -2.82
N LEU A 16 -0.78 -18.41 -2.65
CA LEU A 16 0.06 -17.76 -3.65
C LEU A 16 1.52 -17.80 -3.21
N TYR A 17 2.39 -18.36 -4.04
CA TYR A 17 3.82 -18.43 -3.80
C TYR A 17 4.61 -17.75 -4.92
N LEU A 18 5.72 -17.12 -4.57
CA LEU A 18 6.66 -16.65 -5.59
C LEU A 18 7.38 -17.85 -6.21
N THR A 19 7.46 -17.86 -7.54
CA THR A 19 8.41 -18.72 -8.25
C THR A 19 9.84 -18.24 -7.97
N GLU A 20 10.86 -19.07 -8.19
CA GLU A 20 12.26 -18.61 -8.12
C GLU A 20 12.54 -17.40 -9.03
N LYS A 21 11.99 -17.41 -10.25
CA LYS A 21 12.06 -16.27 -11.17
C LYS A 21 11.29 -15.05 -10.63
N GLY A 22 10.20 -15.27 -9.92
CA GLY A 22 9.45 -14.25 -9.19
C GLY A 22 10.29 -13.63 -8.08
N GLN A 23 10.96 -14.47 -7.27
CA GLN A 23 11.83 -14.03 -6.19
C GLN A 23 13.00 -13.18 -6.73
N LYS A 24 13.73 -13.67 -7.73
CA LYS A 24 14.81 -12.90 -8.37
C LYS A 24 14.37 -11.54 -8.92
N ARG A 25 13.12 -11.43 -9.37
CA ARG A 25 12.55 -10.14 -9.83
C ARG A 25 12.17 -9.24 -8.66
N LEU A 26 11.64 -9.80 -7.59
CA LEU A 26 11.35 -9.07 -6.37
C LEU A 26 12.63 -8.48 -5.78
N ASP A 27 13.70 -9.26 -5.71
CA ASP A 27 14.99 -8.81 -5.20
C ASP A 27 15.53 -7.63 -6.02
N ARG A 28 15.47 -7.72 -7.36
CA ARG A 28 15.84 -6.62 -8.26
C ARG A 28 14.96 -5.39 -8.08
N LEU A 29 13.65 -5.58 -7.93
CA LEU A 29 12.72 -4.49 -7.69
C LEU A 29 13.05 -3.78 -6.37
N HIS A 30 13.34 -4.51 -5.30
CA HIS A 30 13.76 -3.94 -4.03
C HIS A 30 15.05 -3.14 -4.17
N SER A 31 16.06 -3.66 -4.86
CA SER A 31 17.29 -2.90 -5.12
C SER A 31 17.03 -1.59 -5.87
N HIS A 32 16.15 -1.62 -6.89
CA HIS A 32 15.76 -0.41 -7.61
C HIS A 32 14.96 0.57 -6.74
N GLN A 33 14.07 0.06 -5.88
CA GLN A 33 13.30 0.89 -4.96
C GLN A 33 14.19 1.60 -3.95
N ILE A 34 15.19 0.91 -3.39
CA ILE A 34 16.16 1.52 -2.46
C ILE A 34 16.92 2.64 -3.17
N ALA A 35 17.51 2.35 -4.33
CA ALA A 35 18.26 3.35 -5.10
C ALA A 35 17.39 4.55 -5.50
N PHE A 36 16.12 4.30 -5.87
CA PHE A 36 15.18 5.36 -6.19
C PHE A 36 14.84 6.22 -4.96
N LEU A 37 14.57 5.61 -3.81
CA LEU A 37 14.23 6.33 -2.58
C LEU A 37 15.42 7.14 -2.06
N ASP A 38 16.63 6.57 -2.11
CA ASP A 38 17.86 7.27 -1.74
C ASP A 38 18.04 8.52 -2.60
N GLN A 39 17.81 8.42 -3.91
CA GLN A 39 17.90 9.56 -4.81
C GLN A 39 16.77 10.57 -4.60
N ALA A 40 15.54 10.11 -4.41
CA ALA A 40 14.36 10.97 -4.25
C ALA A 40 14.38 11.74 -2.93
N LEU A 41 15.01 11.19 -1.90
CA LEU A 41 15.06 11.76 -0.55
C LEU A 41 16.47 12.26 -0.18
N LYS A 42 17.36 12.43 -1.16
CA LYS A 42 18.77 12.78 -0.94
C LYS A 42 18.97 14.09 -0.16
N ASP A 43 18.06 15.05 -0.35
CA ASP A 43 18.12 16.39 0.25
C ASP A 43 17.22 16.53 1.49
N VAL A 44 16.61 15.43 1.94
CA VAL A 44 15.71 15.40 3.10
C VAL A 44 16.48 14.90 4.30
N SER A 45 16.46 15.64 5.41
CA SER A 45 17.11 15.22 6.64
C SER A 45 16.44 13.99 7.27
N GLU A 46 17.20 13.24 8.08
CA GLU A 46 16.65 12.06 8.78
C GLU A 46 15.49 12.42 9.72
N ASP A 47 15.52 13.60 10.32
CA ASP A 47 14.44 14.07 11.20
C ASP A 47 13.18 14.41 10.40
N GLU A 48 13.31 15.06 9.25
CA GLU A 48 12.18 15.30 8.33
C GLU A 48 11.59 13.99 7.81
N LYS A 49 12.42 12.99 7.48
CA LYS A 49 11.96 11.64 7.09
C LYS A 49 11.15 10.99 8.20
N LYS A 50 11.60 11.05 9.45
CA LYS A 50 10.89 10.50 10.62
C LYS A 50 9.55 11.20 10.85
N ILE A 51 9.54 12.53 10.83
CA ILE A 51 8.31 13.32 11.02
C ILE A 51 7.31 13.00 9.90
N SER A 52 7.75 13.01 8.65
CA SER A 52 6.91 12.71 7.49
C SER A 52 6.33 11.31 7.55
N THR A 53 7.14 10.32 7.94
CA THR A 53 6.69 8.93 8.12
C THR A 53 5.61 8.83 9.21
N LYS A 54 5.77 9.55 10.32
CA LYS A 54 4.76 9.58 11.39
C LYS A 54 3.44 10.20 10.90
N VAL A 55 3.50 11.33 10.18
CA VAL A 55 2.32 11.99 9.62
C VAL A 55 1.60 11.07 8.62
N LEU A 56 2.34 10.44 7.71
CA LEU A 56 1.77 9.51 6.73
C LEU A 56 1.10 8.30 7.39
N ARG A 57 1.71 7.74 8.44
CA ARG A 57 1.10 6.65 9.22
C ARG A 57 -0.21 7.09 9.86
N ASN A 58 -0.24 8.25 10.50
CA ASN A 58 -1.47 8.77 11.08
C ASN A 58 -2.58 8.92 10.03
N ILE A 59 -2.26 9.45 8.83
CA ILE A 59 -3.22 9.58 7.73
C ILE A 59 -3.75 8.20 7.30
N LEU A 60 -2.87 7.20 7.17
CA LEU A 60 -3.27 5.83 6.83
C LEU A 60 -4.16 5.22 7.91
N ASP A 61 -3.82 5.42 9.18
CA ASP A 61 -4.60 4.92 10.31
C ASP A 61 -6.00 5.53 10.32
N TYR A 62 -6.10 6.86 10.10
CA TYR A 62 -7.40 7.52 9.92
C TYR A 62 -8.17 6.97 8.72
N ALA A 63 -7.53 6.87 7.55
CA ALA A 63 -8.16 6.35 6.34
C ALA A 63 -8.68 4.92 6.50
N ASN A 64 -7.96 4.07 7.22
CA ASN A 64 -8.34 2.69 7.50
C ASN A 64 -9.41 2.57 8.60
N ALA A 65 -9.49 3.53 9.52
CA ALA A 65 -10.51 3.57 10.56
C ALA A 65 -11.91 3.90 10.02
N PHE A 66 -12.01 4.51 8.83
CA PHE A 66 -13.29 4.68 8.16
C PHE A 66 -13.74 3.37 7.51
N PRO A 67 -14.95 2.86 7.81
CA PRO A 67 -15.49 1.73 7.07
C PRO A 67 -15.56 2.13 5.59
N LYS A 68 -15.07 1.24 4.71
CA LYS A 68 -15.01 1.48 3.25
C LYS A 68 -16.36 1.92 2.66
N ASP A 69 -17.47 1.59 3.32
CA ASP A 69 -18.84 1.94 2.94
C ASP A 69 -19.29 3.38 3.31
N GLN A 70 -18.50 4.12 4.10
CA GLN A 70 -18.82 5.51 4.50
C GLN A 70 -18.12 6.57 3.66
N LEU A 71 -16.99 6.27 3.02
CA LEU A 71 -16.31 7.22 2.12
C LEU A 71 -17.21 7.61 0.94
N THR A 72 -17.94 6.65 0.36
CA THR A 72 -18.89 6.90 -0.74
C THR A 72 -20.07 7.79 -0.33
N ARG A 73 -20.51 7.73 0.94
CA ARG A 73 -21.61 8.57 1.46
C ARG A 73 -21.16 9.99 1.81
N HIS A 74 -19.91 10.16 2.23
CA HIS A 74 -19.36 11.49 2.53
C HIS A 74 -19.18 12.33 1.26
N PHE A 75 -18.70 11.73 0.16
CA PHE A 75 -18.54 12.44 -1.11
C PHE A 75 -19.88 12.75 -1.82
N SER A 76 -20.92 11.92 -1.63
CA SER A 76 -22.26 12.23 -2.19
C SER A 76 -23.00 13.34 -1.45
N THR A 77 -22.61 13.63 -0.20
CA THR A 77 -23.20 14.72 0.59
C THR A 77 -22.58 16.08 0.21
N ILE A 78 -21.28 16.13 -0.09
CA ILE A 78 -20.59 17.36 -0.54
C ILE A 78 -21.14 17.85 -1.89
N HIS A 79 -21.50 16.95 -2.80
CA HIS A 79 -22.12 17.32 -4.08
C HIS A 79 -23.56 17.85 -3.97
N LYS A 80 -24.26 17.65 -2.85
CA LYS A 80 -25.60 18.24 -2.62
C LYS A 80 -25.55 19.64 -2.02
N ILE A 81 -24.47 20.01 -1.36
CA ILE A 81 -24.35 21.32 -0.70
C ILE A 81 -23.97 22.42 -1.71
N ASN A 82 -23.26 22.09 -2.79
CA ASN A 82 -22.85 23.05 -3.83
C ASN A 82 -23.91 23.30 -4.93
N HIS A 83 -25.14 22.81 -4.77
CA HIS A 83 -26.23 22.97 -5.74
C HIS A 83 -27.50 23.61 -5.17
N ASN A 84 -27.43 24.23 -3.99
CA ASN A 84 -28.49 25.10 -3.46
C ASN A 84 -27.99 26.54 -3.31
#